data_AF-A0A3M1HXW9-F1
#
_entry.id   AF-A0A3M1HXW9-F1
#
_cell.length_a   1.000
_cell.length_b   1.000
_cell.length_c   1.000
_cell.angle_alpha   90.00
_cell.angle_beta   90.00
_cell.angle_gamma   90.00
#
_symmetry.space_group_name_H-M   'P 1'
#
loop_
_entity.id
_entity.type
_entity.pdbx_description
1 polymer ?
#
loop_
_entity_poly.entity_id
_entity_poly.type
_entity_poly.pdbx_seq_one_letter_code
_entity_poly.pdbx_strand_id
1 'polypeptide(L)'
;AALGGHVEVGERAILGGLVGVHQFCRVGRLAMLAGLSGANLDAPPFCLVAGGYRPRVVGLNLVGLRRAGIGAEAIARLKRLLPLLLRPGGAREDRIKKAREIAAGCAEAEEFVRFVETSERGVLRLE
;
A
#
# COMPACT_ATOMS: atom_id res chain seq x y z
N ALA A 1 13.63 -7.19 -10.05
CA ALA A 1 13.44 -7.31 -8.59
C ALA A 1 13.75 -8.73 -8.15
N ALA A 2 14.18 -8.94 -6.92
CA ALA A 2 14.31 -10.26 -6.31
C ALA A 2 13.11 -10.48 -5.38
N LEU A 3 12.31 -11.51 -5.65
CA LEU A 3 11.13 -11.84 -4.86
C LEU A 3 11.42 -13.11 -4.07
N GLY A 4 11.20 -13.07 -2.75
CA GLY A 4 11.23 -14.26 -1.92
C GLY A 4 10.09 -15.23 -2.26
N GLY A 5 10.12 -16.42 -1.66
CA GLY A 5 9.05 -17.40 -1.83
C GLY A 5 7.69 -16.85 -1.39
N HIS A 6 6.62 -17.25 -2.09
CA HIS A 6 5.24 -16.88 -1.75
C HIS A 6 4.95 -15.36 -1.72
N VAL A 7 5.76 -14.56 -2.44
CA VAL A 7 5.41 -13.15 -2.64
C VAL A 7 4.24 -13.06 -3.61
N GLU A 8 3.21 -12.30 -3.23
CA GLU A 8 2.10 -11.97 -4.12
C GLU A 8 2.30 -10.57 -4.70
N VAL A 9 2.12 -10.42 -6.00
CA VAL A 9 2.25 -9.13 -6.69
C VAL A 9 0.92 -8.81 -7.36
N GLY A 10 0.31 -7.71 -6.92
CA GLY A 10 -0.95 -7.21 -7.42
C GLY A 10 -0.85 -6.59 -8.81
N GLU A 11 -1.99 -6.45 -9.46
CA GLU A 11 -2.08 -5.94 -10.84
C GLU A 11 -1.39 -4.57 -10.98
N ARG A 12 -0.61 -4.39 -12.06
CA ARG A 12 0.07 -3.12 -12.39
C ARG A 12 0.96 -2.56 -11.27
N ALA A 13 1.37 -3.37 -10.30
CA ALA A 13 2.40 -2.98 -9.34
C ALA A 13 3.72 -2.72 -10.08
N ILE A 14 4.46 -1.70 -9.65
CA ILE A 14 5.74 -1.31 -10.24
C ILE A 14 6.85 -1.60 -9.24
N LEU A 15 7.79 -2.45 -9.63
CA LEU A 15 8.98 -2.76 -8.85
C LEU A 15 10.19 -2.11 -9.54
N GLY A 16 10.77 -1.11 -8.90
CA GLY A 16 11.97 -0.43 -9.38
C GLY A 16 13.19 -1.37 -9.50
N GLY A 17 14.24 -0.86 -10.14
CA GLY A 17 15.50 -1.61 -10.29
C GLY A 17 16.06 -2.07 -8.96
N LEU A 18 16.52 -3.33 -8.90
CA LEU A 18 17.17 -3.91 -7.71
C LEU A 18 16.31 -3.87 -6.42
N VAL A 19 14.99 -3.82 -6.53
CA VAL A 19 14.08 -4.03 -5.39
C VAL A 19 14.18 -5.47 -4.90
N GLY A 20 14.19 -5.64 -3.58
CA GLY A 20 13.99 -6.92 -2.89
C GLY A 20 12.65 -6.96 -2.15
N VAL A 21 11.91 -8.06 -2.26
CA VAL A 21 10.68 -8.29 -1.50
C VAL A 21 10.83 -9.60 -0.72
N HIS A 22 10.68 -9.53 0.60
CA HIS A 22 10.85 -10.67 1.48
C HIS A 22 9.71 -11.70 1.31
N GLN A 23 9.99 -12.97 1.56
CA GLN A 23 9.00 -14.05 1.44
C GLN A 23 7.71 -13.77 2.21
N PHE A 24 6.60 -14.25 1.65
CA PHE A 24 5.23 -14.08 2.16
C PHE A 24 4.73 -12.62 2.24
N CYS A 25 5.46 -11.65 1.67
CA CYS A 25 4.95 -10.28 1.58
C CYS A 25 4.05 -10.12 0.34
N ARG A 26 3.11 -9.20 0.44
CA ARG A 26 2.22 -8.81 -0.66
C ARG A 26 2.58 -7.42 -1.16
N VAL A 27 2.57 -7.22 -2.47
CA VAL A 27 2.70 -5.91 -3.13
C VAL A 27 1.36 -5.57 -3.77
N GLY A 28 0.65 -4.59 -3.24
CA GLY A 28 -0.70 -4.26 -3.68
C GLY A 28 -0.78 -3.67 -5.09
N ARG A 29 -1.98 -3.73 -5.67
CA ARG A 29 -2.29 -3.17 -7.00
C ARG A 29 -1.85 -1.71 -7.12
N LEU A 30 -1.21 -1.35 -8.23
CA LEU A 30 -0.69 0.00 -8.49
C LEU A 30 0.27 0.55 -7.43
N ALA A 31 0.76 -0.26 -6.49
CA ALA A 31 1.85 0.13 -5.62
C ALA A 31 3.13 0.34 -6.46
N MET A 32 3.98 1.26 -6.05
CA MET A 32 5.29 1.46 -6.66
C MET A 32 6.37 1.36 -5.58
N LEU A 33 7.27 0.40 -5.71
CA LEU A 33 8.49 0.33 -4.91
C LEU A 33 9.62 1.01 -5.69
N ALA A 34 10.19 2.07 -5.12
CA ALA A 34 11.34 2.76 -5.68
C ALA A 34 12.56 1.82 -5.75
N GLY A 35 13.47 2.09 -6.68
CA GLY A 35 14.68 1.27 -6.84
C GLY A 35 15.47 1.11 -5.54
N LEU A 36 16.18 -0.01 -5.41
CA LEU A 36 16.99 -0.37 -4.24
C LEU A 36 16.20 -0.53 -2.93
N SER A 37 14.86 -0.56 -2.97
CA SER A 37 14.03 -0.79 -1.77
C SER A 37 14.00 -2.26 -1.37
N GLY A 38 14.15 -2.56 -0.08
CA GLY A 38 14.02 -3.89 0.51
C GLY A 38 12.76 -4.01 1.37
N ALA A 39 11.64 -4.43 0.79
CA ALA A 39 10.37 -4.54 1.51
C ALA A 39 10.31 -5.85 2.32
N ASN A 40 10.25 -5.73 3.66
CA ASN A 40 10.11 -6.84 4.60
C ASN A 40 8.70 -7.03 5.17
N LEU A 41 7.79 -6.12 4.79
CA LEU A 41 6.37 -6.06 5.12
C LEU A 41 5.57 -5.79 3.85
N ASP A 42 4.25 -5.96 3.92
CA ASP A 42 3.37 -5.73 2.78
C ASP A 42 3.43 -4.27 2.30
N ALA A 43 3.55 -4.08 0.99
CA ALA A 43 3.44 -2.78 0.34
C ALA A 43 1.96 -2.54 -0.04
N PRO A 44 1.26 -1.57 0.59
CA PRO A 44 -0.17 -1.36 0.34
C PRO A 44 -0.46 -0.95 -1.11
N PRO A 45 -1.66 -1.28 -1.63
CA PRO A 45 -2.05 -0.86 -2.96
C PRO A 45 -2.06 0.66 -3.08
N PHE A 46 -1.85 1.16 -4.30
CA PHE A 46 -1.88 2.58 -4.65
C PHE A 46 -0.78 3.44 -4.01
N CYS A 47 0.12 2.87 -3.21
CA CYS A 47 1.16 3.61 -2.48
C CYS A 47 2.46 3.72 -3.26
N LEU A 48 3.19 4.81 -3.03
CA LEU A 48 4.61 4.91 -3.35
C LEU A 48 5.41 4.51 -2.12
N VAL A 49 6.34 3.58 -2.30
CA VAL A 49 7.20 3.02 -1.27
C VAL A 49 8.65 3.32 -1.65
N ALA A 50 9.42 3.89 -0.73
CA ALA A 50 10.84 4.20 -0.95
C ALA A 50 11.63 4.09 0.36
N GLY A 51 12.96 4.02 0.29
CA GLY A 51 13.82 4.09 1.47
C GLY A 51 14.77 2.91 1.71
N GLY A 52 15.47 2.45 0.67
CA GLY A 52 16.58 1.48 0.82
C GLY A 52 16.17 0.20 1.56
N TYR A 53 17.02 -0.28 2.47
CA TYR A 53 16.81 -1.53 3.23
C TYR A 53 15.58 -1.52 4.17
N ARG A 54 15.08 -0.35 4.57
CA ARG A 54 13.91 -0.22 5.46
C ARG A 54 12.93 0.79 4.88
N PRO A 55 12.27 0.45 3.76
CA PRO A 55 11.44 1.40 3.08
C PRO A 55 10.21 1.78 3.92
N ARG A 56 9.59 2.89 3.54
CA ARG A 56 8.34 3.41 4.08
C ARG A 56 7.40 3.76 2.95
N VAL A 57 6.12 3.83 3.27
CA VAL A 57 5.16 4.49 2.39
C VAL A 57 5.43 5.99 2.47
N VAL A 58 5.76 6.62 1.34
CA VAL A 58 5.99 8.07 1.27
C VAL A 58 4.74 8.84 0.84
N GLY A 59 3.73 8.13 0.32
CA GLY A 59 2.50 8.74 -0.18
C GLY A 59 1.72 7.80 -1.11
N LEU A 60 0.80 8.37 -1.87
CA LEU A 60 0.14 7.68 -2.98
C LEU A 60 1.01 7.74 -4.24
N ASN A 61 0.97 6.68 -5.05
CA ASN A 61 1.52 6.64 -6.41
C ASN A 61 0.62 7.47 -7.37
N LEU A 62 0.54 8.79 -7.15
CA LEU A 62 -0.39 9.66 -7.89
C LEU A 62 -0.18 9.60 -9.41
N VAL A 63 1.05 9.41 -9.87
CA VAL A 63 1.35 9.25 -11.29
C VAL A 63 0.74 7.95 -11.83
N GLY A 64 0.95 6.83 -11.14
CA GLY A 64 0.37 5.53 -11.52
C GLY A 64 -1.16 5.54 -11.48
N LEU A 65 -1.75 6.14 -10.44
CA LEU A 65 -3.21 6.25 -10.31
C LEU A 65 -3.83 7.06 -11.45
N ARG A 66 -3.25 8.23 -11.78
CA ARG A 66 -3.72 9.07 -12.89
C ARG A 66 -3.59 8.36 -14.24
N ARG A 67 -2.47 7.67 -14.49
CA ARG A 67 -2.27 6.88 -15.71
C ARG A 67 -3.23 5.70 -15.82
N ALA A 68 -3.61 5.12 -14.70
CA ALA A 68 -4.59 4.04 -14.64
C ALA A 68 -6.05 4.53 -14.71
N GLY A 69 -6.30 5.84 -14.82
CA GLY A 69 -7.65 6.40 -14.90
C GLY A 69 -8.41 6.41 -13.59
N ILE A 70 -7.74 6.25 -12.44
CA ILE A 70 -8.41 6.30 -11.13
C ILE A 70 -8.94 7.70 -10.87
N GLY A 71 -10.25 7.79 -10.59
CA GLY A 71 -10.95 9.06 -10.41
C GLY A 71 -10.47 9.89 -9.23
N ALA A 72 -10.66 11.21 -9.31
CA ALA A 72 -10.24 12.15 -8.27
C ALA A 72 -10.91 11.87 -6.91
N GLU A 73 -12.16 11.41 -6.91
CA GLU A 73 -12.91 11.05 -5.70
C GLU A 73 -12.28 9.86 -4.97
N ALA A 74 -11.91 8.80 -5.72
CA ALA A 74 -11.20 7.64 -5.18
C ALA A 74 -9.83 8.04 -4.60
N ILE A 75 -9.07 8.86 -5.33
CA ILE A 75 -7.79 9.41 -4.85
C ILE A 75 -7.99 10.21 -3.54
N ALA A 76 -9.04 11.02 -3.45
CA ALA A 76 -9.34 11.79 -2.25
C ALA A 76 -9.65 10.90 -1.03
N ARG A 77 -10.42 9.82 -1.23
CA ARG A 77 -10.66 8.81 -0.17
C ARG A 77 -9.36 8.12 0.25
N LEU A 78 -8.55 7.68 -0.70
CA LEU A 78 -7.25 7.06 -0.42
C LEU A 78 -6.33 7.98 0.40
N LYS A 79 -6.29 9.28 0.08
CA LYS A 79 -5.53 10.27 0.85
C LYS A 79 -5.97 10.36 2.31
N ARG A 80 -7.27 10.23 2.59
CA ARG A 80 -7.80 10.23 3.97
C ARG A 80 -7.47 8.93 4.71
N LEU A 81 -7.52 7.80 4.01
CA LEU A 81 -7.23 6.48 4.57
C LEU A 81 -5.75 6.28 4.92
N LEU A 82 -4.85 6.85 4.12
CA LEU A 82 -3.41 6.64 4.23
C LEU A 82 -2.87 6.92 5.66
N PRO A 83 -3.00 8.13 6.24
CA PRO A 83 -2.53 8.39 7.59
C PRO A 83 -3.34 7.63 8.65
N LEU A 84 -4.64 7.44 8.46
CA LEU A 84 -5.50 6.73 9.41
C LEU A 84 -5.02 5.28 9.63
N LEU A 85 -4.66 4.58 8.56
CA LEU A 85 -4.30 3.16 8.64
C LEU A 85 -2.80 2.94 8.85
N LEU A 86 -1.96 3.80 8.27
CA LEU A 86 -0.52 3.53 8.19
C LEU A 86 0.32 4.29 9.22
N ARG A 87 -0.20 5.32 9.90
CA ARG A 87 0.48 5.90 11.06
C ARG A 87 0.24 5.08 12.32
N PRO A 88 1.18 5.10 13.27
CA PRO A 88 0.95 4.53 14.60
C PRO A 88 -0.10 5.34 15.38
N GLY A 89 -0.79 4.69 16.31
CA GLY A 89 -1.75 5.32 17.21
C GLY A 89 -3.11 4.64 17.19
N GLY A 90 -3.82 4.69 18.33
CA GLY A 90 -5.15 4.11 18.51
C GLY A 90 -5.23 2.58 18.38
N ALA A 91 -6.36 2.01 18.80
CA ALA A 91 -6.65 0.59 18.57
C ALA A 91 -6.80 0.33 17.07
N ARG A 92 -6.34 -0.85 16.61
CA ARG A 92 -6.39 -1.21 15.19
C ARG A 92 -7.84 -1.34 14.71
N GLU A 93 -8.67 -1.94 15.54
CA GLU A 93 -10.08 -2.22 15.32
C GLU A 93 -10.85 -0.91 15.08
N ASP A 94 -10.63 0.11 15.92
CA ASP A 94 -11.27 1.42 15.79
C ASP A 94 -10.90 2.12 14.49
N ARG A 95 -9.63 2.01 14.08
CA ARG A 95 -9.14 2.62 12.83
C ARG A 95 -9.68 1.91 11.62
N ILE A 96 -9.77 0.58 11.63
CA ILE A 96 -10.41 -0.20 10.57
C ILE A 96 -11.90 0.13 10.46
N LYS A 97 -12.61 0.27 11.58
CA LYS A 97 -14.03 0.68 11.57
C LYS A 97 -14.22 2.05 10.89
N LYS A 98 -13.47 3.07 11.33
CA LYS A 98 -13.49 4.41 10.72
C LYS A 98 -13.08 4.39 9.24
N ALA A 99 -12.11 3.55 8.89
CA ALA A 99 -11.65 3.41 7.52
C ALA A 99 -12.72 2.82 6.61
N ARG A 100 -13.50 1.83 7.08
CA ARG A 100 -14.63 1.27 6.33
C ARG A 100 -15.70 2.33 6.02
N GLU A 101 -15.99 3.21 6.97
CA GLU A 101 -16.94 4.33 6.76
C GLU A 101 -16.45 5.29 5.67
N ILE A 102 -15.15 5.60 5.65
CA ILE A 102 -14.54 6.46 4.61
C ILE A 102 -14.51 5.76 3.24
N ALA A 103 -14.31 4.44 3.24
CA ALA A 103 -14.15 3.64 2.04
C ALA A 103 -15.47 3.33 1.33
N ALA A 104 -16.59 3.32 2.05
CA ALA A 104 -17.88 2.86 1.56
C ALA A 104 -18.26 3.47 0.21
N GLY A 105 -18.62 2.61 -0.75
CA GLY A 105 -19.04 3.00 -2.09
C GLY A 105 -17.90 3.36 -3.04
N CYS A 106 -16.65 3.04 -2.68
CA CYS A 106 -15.47 3.25 -3.52
C CYS A 106 -14.58 2.01 -3.52
N ALA A 107 -14.58 1.29 -4.65
CA ALA A 107 -13.90 0.02 -4.80
C ALA A 107 -12.40 0.09 -4.44
N GLU A 108 -11.69 1.12 -4.87
CA GLU A 108 -10.25 1.30 -4.55
C GLU A 108 -10.03 1.53 -3.05
N ALA A 109 -10.90 2.30 -2.41
CA ALA A 109 -10.79 2.58 -0.99
C ALA A 109 -11.10 1.32 -0.17
N GLU A 110 -12.11 0.55 -0.57
CA GLU A 110 -12.48 -0.73 0.06
C GLU A 110 -11.37 -1.78 -0.10
N GLU A 111 -10.76 -1.86 -1.28
CA GLU A 111 -9.59 -2.70 -1.53
C GLU A 111 -8.43 -2.33 -0.59
N PHE A 112 -8.14 -1.03 -0.45
CA PHE A 112 -7.06 -0.55 0.43
C PHE A 112 -7.30 -0.97 1.89
N VAL A 113 -8.52 -0.78 2.40
CA VAL A 113 -8.87 -1.18 3.78
C VAL A 113 -8.75 -2.70 3.94
N ARG A 114 -9.31 -3.47 3.02
CA ARG A 114 -9.27 -4.94 3.06
C ARG A 114 -7.84 -5.48 3.02
N PHE A 115 -6.97 -4.89 2.21
CA PHE A 115 -5.57 -5.27 2.13
C PHE A 115 -4.87 -5.10 3.49
N VAL A 116 -5.04 -3.95 4.14
CA VAL A 116 -4.47 -3.68 5.47
C VAL A 116 -5.08 -4.59 6.54
N GLU A 117 -6.37 -4.86 6.46
CA GLU A 117 -7.09 -5.70 7.42
C GLU A 117 -6.64 -7.16 7.39
N THR A 118 -6.38 -7.70 6.19
CA THR A 118 -6.03 -9.11 5.96
C THR A 118 -4.52 -9.37 5.94
N SER A 119 -3.70 -8.37 6.24
CA SER A 119 -2.25 -8.52 6.24
C SER A 119 -1.77 -9.37 7.42
N GLU A 120 -1.13 -10.49 7.10
CA GLU A 120 -0.53 -11.41 8.09
C GLU A 120 0.84 -10.94 8.55
N ARG A 121 1.68 -10.44 7.62
CA ARG A 121 3.01 -9.90 7.97
C ARG A 121 2.94 -8.50 8.56
N GLY A 122 1.85 -7.79 8.33
CA GLY A 122 1.72 -6.35 8.59
C GLY A 122 2.13 -5.52 7.37
N VAL A 123 1.75 -4.24 7.39
CA VAL A 123 1.93 -3.30 6.29
C VAL A 123 3.03 -2.28 6.57
N LEU A 124 3.73 -1.86 5.51
CA LEU A 124 4.66 -0.73 5.56
C LEU A 124 3.96 0.53 6.08
N ARG A 125 4.65 1.25 6.98
CA ARG A 125 4.12 2.45 7.64
C ARG A 125 4.35 3.71 6.81
N LEU A 126 3.51 4.71 7.05
CA LEU A 126 3.65 6.05 6.47
C LEU A 126 4.81 6.77 7.17
N GLU A 127 5.66 7.44 6.38
CA GLU A 127 6.69 8.38 6.86
C GLU A 127 6.09 9.61 7.55
#